data_AF-A0A538EC17-F1
#
_entry.id   AF-A0A538EC17-F1
#
_cell.length_a   1.000
_cell.length_b   1.000
_cell.length_c   1.000
_cell.angle_alpha   90.00
_cell.angle_beta   90.00
_cell.angle_gamma   90.00
#
_symmetry.space_group_name_H-M   'P 1'
#
loop_
_entity.id
_entity.type
_entity.pdbx_description
1 polymer ?
#
loop_
_entity_poly.entity_id
_entity_poly.type
_entity_poly.pdbx_seq_one_letter_code
_entity_poly.pdbx_strand_id
1 'polypeptide(L)'
;MIHNLARRTAIVAAAILASVFLIAAPARGELFHPRQQWLREATNGLFLHWGMRTAPGHQDCAAWEQAVTDGGWDANYWVTEGLKLHVQYLVLASFHSRLGYARAWPSAIPGSCS
;
A
#
# COMPACT_ATOMS: atom_id res chain seq x y z
N MET A 1 14.97 61.31 -8.32
CA MET A 1 14.57 60.07 -9.01
C MET A 1 15.47 58.88 -8.66
N ILE A 2 16.80 59.05 -8.66
CA ILE A 2 17.80 57.99 -8.42
C ILE A 2 17.72 57.36 -7.01
N HIS A 3 17.49 58.13 -5.95
CA HIS A 3 17.35 57.59 -4.58
C HIS A 3 16.13 56.65 -4.41
N ASN A 4 15.05 56.89 -5.14
CA ASN A 4 13.87 56.02 -5.11
C ASN A 4 14.12 54.68 -5.84
N LEU A 5 14.97 54.69 -6.87
CA LEU A 5 15.35 53.47 -7.58
C LEU A 5 16.24 52.60 -6.69
N ALA A 6 17.30 53.16 -6.11
CA ALA A 6 18.20 52.43 -5.20
C ALA A 6 17.46 51.82 -3.99
N ARG A 7 16.50 52.57 -3.41
CA ARG A 7 15.67 52.09 -2.30
C ARG A 7 14.76 50.92 -2.71
N ARG A 8 14.17 50.98 -3.92
CA ARG A 8 13.35 49.87 -4.47
C ARG A 8 14.20 48.63 -4.73
N THR A 9 15.40 48.80 -5.29
CA THR A 9 16.32 47.68 -5.54
C THR A 9 16.75 47.01 -4.23
N ALA A 10 17.05 47.79 -3.19
CA ALA A 10 17.41 47.25 -1.88
C ALA A 10 16.26 46.46 -1.22
N ILE A 11 15.01 46.95 -1.36
CA ILE A 11 13.83 46.24 -0.84
C ILE A 11 13.61 44.91 -1.57
N VAL A 12 13.74 44.90 -2.90
CA VAL A 12 13.58 43.69 -3.71
C VAL A 12 14.69 42.68 -3.38
N ALA A 13 15.94 43.14 -3.26
CA ALA A 13 17.07 42.28 -2.87
C ALA A 13 16.87 41.68 -1.47
N ALA A 14 16.38 42.49 -0.51
CA ALA A 14 16.06 42.02 0.84
C ALA A 14 14.90 41.01 0.84
N ALA A 15 13.86 41.23 0.02
CA ALA A 15 12.74 40.31 -0.12
C ALA A 15 13.14 38.96 -0.76
N ILE A 16 14.04 38.99 -1.75
CA ILE A 16 14.60 37.77 -2.37
C ILE A 16 15.52 37.04 -1.38
N LEU A 17 16.36 37.75 -0.63
CA LEU A 17 17.16 37.09 0.42
C LEU A 17 16.27 36.47 1.50
N ALA A 18 15.20 37.18 1.93
CA ALA A 18 14.28 36.68 2.92
C ALA A 18 13.51 35.43 2.44
N SER A 19 13.16 35.35 1.15
CA SER A 19 12.49 34.17 0.59
C SER A 19 13.42 32.97 0.48
N VAL A 20 14.74 33.18 0.30
CA VAL A 20 15.75 32.11 0.37
C VAL A 20 15.89 31.54 1.79
N PHE A 21 15.61 32.31 2.85
CA PHE A 21 15.64 31.82 4.24
C PHE A 21 14.30 31.24 4.73
N LEU A 22 13.21 31.38 3.97
CA LEU A 22 11.93 30.71 4.21
C LEU A 22 11.91 29.28 3.63
N ILE A 23 13.08 28.62 3.60
CA ILE A 23 13.24 27.22 3.21
C ILE A 23 12.23 26.41 4.03
N ALA A 24 11.32 25.73 3.33
CA ALA A 24 10.23 24.97 3.93
C ALA A 24 10.74 24.19 5.13
N ALA A 25 10.10 24.37 6.30
CA ALA A 25 10.44 23.60 7.48
C ALA A 25 10.46 22.11 7.10
N PRO A 26 11.49 21.34 7.51
CA PRO A 26 11.59 19.95 7.12
C PRO A 26 10.30 19.25 7.52
N ALA A 27 9.68 18.56 6.57
CA ALA A 27 8.45 17.82 6.82
C ALA A 27 8.72 16.82 7.96
N ARG A 28 7.99 16.98 9.07
CA ARG A 28 8.11 16.12 10.25
C ARG A 28 7.32 14.81 10.08
N GLY A 29 7.61 14.08 9.01
CA GLY A 29 7.10 12.73 8.82
C GLY A 29 7.82 11.76 9.74
N GLU A 30 7.10 10.85 10.38
CA GLU A 30 7.72 9.71 11.03
C GLU A 30 8.31 8.80 9.95
N LEU A 31 9.62 8.91 9.72
CA LEU A 31 10.34 8.10 8.73
C LEU A 31 10.56 6.67 9.21
N PHE A 32 10.66 6.49 10.53
CA PHE A 32 10.95 5.21 11.15
C PHE A 32 10.05 4.98 12.37
N HIS A 33 8.96 4.24 12.19
CA HIS A 33 8.20 3.70 13.31
C HIS A 33 8.74 2.30 13.66
N PRO A 34 9.02 1.97 14.94
CA PRO A 34 9.43 0.61 15.35
C PRO A 34 8.53 -0.52 14.83
N ARG A 35 7.21 -0.29 14.70
CA ARG A 35 6.26 -1.28 14.17
C ARG A 35 6.49 -1.69 12.71
N GLN A 36 7.27 -0.92 11.96
CA GLN A 36 7.63 -1.21 10.56
C GLN A 36 9.03 -1.80 10.44
N GLN A 37 9.74 -2.02 11.55
CA GLN A 37 11.12 -2.53 11.52
C GLN A 37 11.19 -3.88 10.82
N TRP A 38 10.26 -4.80 11.13
CA TRP A 38 10.17 -6.11 10.49
C TRP A 38 10.08 -6.02 8.95
N LEU A 39 9.34 -5.04 8.42
CA LEU A 39 9.16 -4.88 6.98
C LEU A 39 10.43 -4.31 6.32
N ARG A 40 11.16 -3.44 7.02
CA ARG A 40 12.45 -2.90 6.55
C ARG A 40 13.56 -3.95 6.59
N GLU A 41 13.49 -4.87 7.53
CA GLU A 41 14.44 -5.99 7.66
C GLU A 41 14.12 -7.14 6.70
N ALA A 42 12.88 -7.23 6.21
CA ALA A 42 12.49 -8.19 5.20
C ALA A 42 13.19 -7.91 3.86
N THR A 43 13.68 -8.98 3.24
CA THR A 43 14.32 -8.98 1.91
C THR A 43 13.37 -9.42 0.81
N ASN A 44 12.37 -10.24 1.14
CA ASN A 44 11.37 -10.73 0.21
C ASN A 44 10.02 -11.01 0.91
N GLY A 45 8.95 -10.88 0.12
CA GLY A 45 7.59 -11.21 0.51
C GLY A 45 6.87 -11.88 -0.65
N LEU A 46 5.83 -12.65 -0.35
CA LEU A 46 4.98 -13.27 -1.35
C LEU A 46 3.59 -12.64 -1.32
N PHE A 47 3.14 -12.14 -2.47
CA PHE A 47 1.82 -11.54 -2.63
C PHE A 47 0.91 -12.45 -3.45
N LEU A 48 -0.05 -13.08 -2.78
CA LEU A 48 -1.05 -13.96 -3.36
C LEU A 48 -2.21 -13.14 -3.94
N HIS A 49 -2.24 -13.04 -5.26
CA HIS A 49 -3.34 -12.45 -6.02
C HIS A 49 -4.31 -13.54 -6.43
N TRP A 50 -5.43 -13.63 -5.72
CA TRP A 50 -6.42 -14.68 -5.91
C TRP A 50 -7.79 -14.20 -5.47
N GLY A 51 -8.83 -14.69 -6.13
CA GLY A 51 -10.22 -14.28 -5.90
C GLY A 51 -11.15 -14.81 -6.98
N MET A 52 -12.45 -14.51 -6.86
CA MET A 52 -13.53 -15.02 -7.70
C MET A 52 -13.24 -15.09 -9.21
N ARG A 53 -12.51 -14.13 -9.78
CA ARG A 53 -12.23 -14.09 -11.24
C ARG A 53 -10.89 -14.71 -11.63
N THR A 54 -10.19 -15.35 -10.70
CA THR A 54 -9.08 -16.27 -11.03
C THR A 54 -9.66 -17.44 -11.80
N ALA A 55 -8.98 -17.90 -12.86
CA ALA A 55 -9.51 -19.00 -13.67
C ALA A 55 -9.64 -20.31 -12.85
N PRO A 56 -10.77 -21.04 -12.95
CA PRO A 56 -12.01 -20.66 -13.65
C PRO A 56 -12.75 -19.55 -12.91
N GLY A 57 -13.17 -18.50 -13.65
CA GLY A 57 -13.80 -17.33 -13.03
C GLY A 57 -15.26 -17.58 -12.64
N HIS A 58 -15.63 -17.12 -11.45
CA HIS A 58 -16.96 -17.16 -10.86
C HIS A 58 -17.62 -15.77 -10.87
N GLN A 59 -18.93 -15.75 -11.09
CA GLN A 59 -19.76 -14.54 -10.99
C GLN A 59 -20.68 -14.55 -9.77
N ASP A 60 -20.82 -15.71 -9.12
CA ASP A 60 -21.64 -15.92 -7.94
C ASP A 60 -20.74 -16.21 -6.73
N CYS A 61 -21.02 -15.54 -5.62
CA CYS A 61 -20.24 -15.65 -4.40
C CYS A 61 -20.33 -17.05 -3.78
N ALA A 62 -21.52 -17.65 -3.74
CA ALA A 62 -21.69 -18.98 -3.14
C ALA A 62 -20.95 -20.04 -3.96
N ALA A 63 -21.02 -19.96 -5.28
CA ALA A 63 -20.27 -20.83 -6.18
C ALA A 63 -18.75 -20.68 -6.02
N TRP A 64 -18.26 -19.46 -5.78
CA TRP A 64 -16.85 -19.23 -5.48
C TRP A 64 -16.43 -19.83 -4.15
N GLU A 65 -17.15 -19.54 -3.07
CA GLU A 65 -16.84 -20.07 -1.73
C GLU A 65 -16.88 -21.61 -1.71
N GLN A 66 -17.83 -22.19 -2.45
CA GLN A 66 -17.89 -23.62 -2.66
C GLN A 66 -16.66 -24.13 -3.44
N ALA A 67 -16.30 -23.50 -4.57
CA ALA A 67 -15.13 -23.91 -5.36
C ALA A 67 -13.81 -23.81 -4.57
N VAL A 68 -13.69 -22.83 -3.67
CA VAL A 68 -12.55 -22.70 -2.75
C VAL A 68 -12.51 -23.86 -1.76
N THR A 69 -13.65 -24.14 -1.11
CA THR A 69 -13.76 -25.15 -0.06
C THR A 69 -13.60 -26.56 -0.63
N ASP A 70 -14.33 -26.87 -1.70
CA ASP A 70 -14.33 -28.17 -2.36
C ASP A 70 -13.05 -28.39 -3.19
N GLY A 71 -12.43 -27.30 -3.66
CA GLY A 71 -11.20 -27.32 -4.44
C GLY A 71 -9.92 -27.58 -3.64
N GLY A 72 -10.03 -27.74 -2.32
CA GLY A 72 -8.89 -28.10 -1.47
C GLY A 72 -7.95 -26.94 -1.17
N TRP A 73 -8.45 -25.70 -1.14
CA TRP A 73 -7.63 -24.57 -0.69
C TRP A 73 -7.17 -24.79 0.75
N ASP A 74 -5.87 -24.61 0.99
CA ASP A 74 -5.26 -24.73 2.32
C ASP A 74 -4.28 -23.59 2.57
N ALA A 75 -4.53 -22.81 3.62
CA ALA A 75 -3.63 -21.73 4.03
C ALA A 75 -2.25 -22.28 4.46
N ASN A 76 -2.19 -23.45 5.09
CA ASN A 76 -0.94 -24.05 5.56
C ASN A 76 -0.03 -24.46 4.41
N TYR A 77 -0.62 -24.90 3.28
CA TYR A 77 0.12 -25.13 2.06
C TYR A 77 0.87 -23.86 1.62
N TRP A 78 0.17 -22.72 1.51
CA TRP A 78 0.79 -21.47 1.08
C TRP A 78 1.82 -20.92 2.07
N VAL A 79 1.61 -21.11 3.38
CA VAL A 79 2.62 -20.80 4.40
C VAL A 79 3.86 -21.68 4.19
N THR A 80 3.67 -22.97 3.96
CA THR A 80 4.77 -23.92 3.72
C THR A 80 5.55 -23.57 2.45
N GLU A 81 4.88 -23.23 1.36
CA GLU A 81 5.53 -22.77 0.13
C GLU A 81 6.30 -21.45 0.35
N GLY A 82 5.74 -20.53 1.14
CA GLY A 82 6.45 -19.31 1.55
C GLY A 82 7.74 -19.61 2.30
N LEU A 83 7.70 -20.55 3.24
CA LEU A 83 8.89 -20.96 4.00
C LEU A 83 9.97 -21.58 3.09
N LYS A 84 9.59 -22.39 2.10
CA LYS A 84 10.54 -22.94 1.09
C LYS A 84 11.19 -21.85 0.25
N LEU A 85 10.45 -20.79 -0.06
CA LEU A 85 10.94 -19.60 -0.78
C LEU A 85 11.70 -18.63 0.14
N HIS A 86 11.84 -18.94 1.43
CA HIS A 86 12.45 -18.10 2.44
C HIS A 86 11.83 -16.70 2.53
N VAL A 87 10.52 -16.54 2.27
CA VAL A 87 9.85 -15.24 2.40
C VAL A 87 9.62 -14.88 3.86
N GLN A 88 9.77 -13.59 4.23
CA GLN A 88 9.56 -13.16 5.61
C GLN A 88 8.10 -12.75 5.91
N TYR A 89 7.31 -12.51 4.87
CA TYR A 89 5.89 -12.19 5.02
C TYR A 89 5.07 -12.60 3.81
N LEU A 90 3.78 -12.80 4.07
CA LEU A 90 2.76 -13.07 3.06
C LEU A 90 1.75 -11.93 3.04
N VAL A 91 1.28 -11.57 1.85
CA VAL A 91 0.13 -10.70 1.66
C VAL A 91 -0.90 -11.46 0.85
N LEU A 92 -2.11 -11.58 1.39
CA LEU A 92 -3.25 -12.13 0.67
C LEU A 92 -4.15 -10.98 0.20
N ALA A 93 -4.44 -10.93 -1.09
CA ALA A 93 -5.41 -10.00 -1.66
C ALA A 93 -6.84 -10.44 -1.30
N SER A 94 -7.27 -10.25 -0.05
CA SER A 94 -8.64 -10.57 0.39
C SER A 94 -9.73 -9.85 -0.41
N PHE A 95 -9.37 -8.71 -1.01
CA PHE A 95 -10.14 -8.04 -2.03
C PHE A 95 -9.22 -7.50 -3.12
N HIS A 96 -9.62 -7.66 -4.38
CA HIS A 96 -8.92 -7.12 -5.53
C HIS A 96 -9.92 -6.51 -6.53
N SER A 97 -9.71 -5.27 -6.95
CA SER A 97 -10.65 -4.53 -7.81
C SER A 97 -11.06 -5.29 -9.10
N ARG A 98 -10.10 -6.00 -9.70
CA ARG A 98 -10.33 -6.85 -10.88
C ARG A 98 -10.70 -8.31 -10.57
N LEU A 99 -10.03 -8.96 -9.61
CA LEU A 99 -10.22 -10.39 -9.34
C LEU A 99 -11.41 -10.69 -8.41
N GLY A 100 -11.98 -9.66 -7.78
CA GLY A 100 -13.08 -9.81 -6.84
C GLY A 100 -12.59 -10.17 -5.45
N TYR A 101 -13.46 -10.82 -4.69
CA TYR A 101 -13.28 -11.13 -3.29
C TYR A 101 -12.73 -12.55 -3.09
N ALA A 102 -11.94 -12.74 -2.03
CA ALA A 102 -11.62 -14.04 -1.46
C ALA A 102 -11.92 -13.94 0.04
N ARG A 103 -12.89 -14.70 0.55
CA ARG A 103 -13.31 -14.61 1.95
C ARG A 103 -12.24 -15.12 2.89
N ALA A 104 -11.33 -14.24 3.30
CA ALA A 104 -10.43 -14.50 4.41
C ALA A 104 -11.12 -14.25 5.77
N TRP A 105 -12.17 -13.43 5.81
CA TRP A 105 -12.99 -13.16 6.99
C TRP A 105 -14.38 -12.61 6.60
N PRO A 106 -15.42 -12.75 7.44
CA PRO A 106 -16.73 -12.14 7.19
C PRO A 106 -16.65 -10.62 7.07
N SER A 107 -17.17 -10.03 5.99
CA SER A 107 -17.11 -8.59 5.72
C SER A 107 -18.43 -8.06 5.19
N ALA A 108 -18.80 -6.83 5.58
CA ALA A 108 -19.96 -6.10 5.07
C ALA A 108 -19.58 -4.96 4.10
N ILE A 109 -18.31 -4.89 3.69
CA ILE A 109 -17.83 -3.83 2.78
C ILE A 109 -18.44 -4.06 1.39
N PRO A 110 -18.99 -3.02 0.73
CA PRO A 110 -19.51 -3.13 -0.63
C PRO A 110 -18.49 -3.75 -1.59
N GLY A 111 -18.90 -4.77 -2.36
CA GLY A 111 -18.03 -5.52 -3.26
C GLY A 111 -17.33 -6.73 -2.61
N SER A 112 -17.49 -6.94 -1.30
CA SER A 112 -17.22 -8.23 -0.67
C SER A 112 -18.46 -9.13 -0.69
N CYS A 113 -18.26 -10.44 -0.70
CA CYS A 113 -19.34 -11.40 -0.49
C CYS A 113 -19.63 -11.47 1.02
N SER A 114 -20.74 -10.87 1.46
CA SER A 114 -21.25 -10.89 2.84
C SER A 114 -22.13 -12.10 3.11
#